data_AF-A0A9Q0YT04-F1
#
_entry.id   AF-A0A9Q0YT04-F1
#
_cell.length_a   1.000
_cell.length_b   1.000
_cell.length_c   1.000
_cell.angle_alpha   90.00
_cell.angle_beta   90.00
_cell.angle_gamma   90.00
#
_symmetry.space_group_name_H-M   'P 1'
#
loop_
_entity.id
_entity.type
_entity.pdbx_description
1 polymer ?
#
loop_
_entity_poly.entity_id
_entity_poly.type
_entity_poly.pdbx_seq_one_letter_code
_entity_poly.pdbx_strand_id
1 'polypeptide(L)'
;MVKLIIKLATIEDDNYELLQEVFTLHSNGKLKGQNLSPADLINGPSMKPYVLSPLPGLPSEAVNKMLTEVRDGTMTVREMQKEAKVLNKLGTIQKMFLDLMAIKTWDEAVTRFPTATTRQVLEHFCQFNLRSTPSELKRFVHNSERKKICCAKGVLKGRKGQSAICFNDWTWTDVKQFANIVTSMNLNESMDQFTVAIMSPVKEMAAVERAILETRHFSDPISLFCMVRNQTATDCKPLKDCVKGVTLATRGLDFNILWKGKHNQNYLEVDMDPSFRSDGLVVDPAQKPLDLYKELVVALTTPKQWVIDACSGTGTGCIAALSEGRNVVGLEIDEEMLRHSKLRISKDLKPAEEELQGPEEIEVEGMQAFNDSREGSIDDTDENIAD
;
A
#
# COMPACT_ATOMS: atom_id res chain seq x y z
N MET A 1 36.04 -29.69 15.71
CA MET A 1 37.28 -28.93 15.44
C MET A 1 37.79 -29.22 14.03
N VAL A 2 38.08 -30.47 13.66
CA VAL A 2 38.57 -30.86 12.32
C VAL A 2 37.69 -30.38 11.14
N LYS A 3 36.37 -30.58 11.20
CA LYS A 3 35.43 -30.11 10.14
C LYS A 3 35.43 -28.58 9.94
N LEU A 4 35.77 -27.81 10.97
CA LEU A 4 35.84 -26.35 10.86
C LEU A 4 37.17 -25.91 10.25
N ILE A 5 38.28 -26.55 10.65
CA ILE A 5 39.61 -26.29 10.10
C ILE A 5 39.62 -26.55 8.58
N ILE A 6 39.03 -27.67 8.13
CA ILE A 6 38.90 -27.99 6.70
C ILE A 6 38.08 -26.92 5.95
N LYS A 7 37.03 -26.38 6.58
CA LYS A 7 36.17 -25.35 5.98
C LYS A 7 36.78 -23.95 5.98
N LEU A 8 37.67 -23.64 6.93
CA LEU A 8 38.45 -22.40 6.92
C LEU A 8 39.56 -22.48 5.86
N ALA A 9 40.05 -23.68 5.55
CA ALA A 9 41.03 -23.91 4.48
C ALA A 9 40.45 -23.78 3.06
N THR A 10 39.13 -23.62 2.91
CA THR A 10 38.48 -23.36 1.61
C THR A 10 38.12 -21.89 1.42
N ILE A 11 38.63 -21.00 2.27
CA ILE A 11 38.47 -19.55 2.15
C ILE A 11 39.46 -19.05 1.10
N GLU A 12 39.03 -18.13 0.24
CA GLU A 12 39.88 -17.46 -0.75
C GLU A 12 41.00 -16.63 -0.09
N ASP A 13 42.13 -16.48 -0.76
CA ASP A 13 43.35 -15.87 -0.20
C ASP A 13 43.08 -14.47 0.39
N ASP A 14 42.35 -13.61 -0.32
CA ASP A 14 41.98 -12.26 0.15
C ASP A 14 41.19 -12.27 1.47
N ASN A 15 40.29 -13.24 1.63
CA ASN A 15 39.51 -13.41 2.86
C ASN A 15 40.34 -14.02 3.99
N TYR A 16 41.35 -14.82 3.64
CA TYR A 16 42.27 -15.39 4.61
C TYR A 16 43.18 -14.32 5.22
N GLU A 17 43.69 -13.38 4.42
CA GLU A 17 44.47 -12.23 4.91
C GLU A 17 43.64 -11.36 5.87
N LEU A 18 42.41 -11.00 5.49
CA LEU A 18 41.49 -10.27 6.36
C LEU A 18 41.20 -11.03 7.66
N LEU A 19 41.08 -12.36 7.60
CA LEU A 19 40.86 -13.17 8.78
C LEU A 19 42.09 -13.16 9.71
N GLN A 20 43.31 -13.17 9.17
CA GLN A 20 44.54 -13.01 9.95
C GLN A 20 44.60 -11.64 10.63
N GLU A 21 44.20 -10.57 9.95
CA GLU A 21 44.11 -9.23 10.54
C GLU A 21 43.10 -9.20 11.69
N VAL A 22 41.91 -9.78 11.51
CA VAL A 22 40.89 -9.89 12.57
C VAL A 22 41.41 -10.71 13.75
N PHE A 23 42.14 -11.81 13.52
CA PHE A 23 42.77 -12.57 14.61
C PHE A 23 43.82 -11.76 15.35
N THR A 24 44.61 -10.96 14.64
CA THR A 24 45.64 -10.09 15.22
C THR A 24 45.01 -8.97 16.04
N LEU A 25 43.92 -8.37 15.57
CA LEU A 25 43.16 -7.38 16.32
C LEU A 25 42.51 -8.00 17.56
N HIS A 26 41.97 -9.22 17.43
CA HIS A 26 41.39 -9.94 18.56
C HIS A 26 42.44 -10.26 19.62
N SER A 27 43.60 -10.81 19.24
CA SER A 27 44.68 -11.16 20.17
C SER A 27 45.25 -9.94 20.90
N ASN A 28 45.16 -8.77 20.28
CA ASN A 28 45.55 -7.49 20.88
C ASN A 28 44.41 -6.82 21.68
N GLY A 29 43.22 -7.43 21.76
CA GLY A 29 42.08 -6.86 22.47
C GLY A 29 41.48 -5.60 21.82
N LYS A 30 41.72 -5.38 20.52
CA LYS A 30 41.39 -4.15 19.79
C LYS A 30 40.07 -4.20 19.04
N LEU A 31 39.36 -5.33 19.04
CA LEU A 31 38.08 -5.42 18.36
C LEU A 31 36.97 -4.70 19.14
N LYS A 32 36.03 -4.11 18.41
CA LYS A 32 34.87 -3.43 18.99
C LYS A 32 34.05 -4.39 19.86
N GLY A 33 33.74 -3.94 21.08
CA GLY A 33 32.91 -4.69 22.03
C GLY A 33 33.59 -5.93 22.64
N GLN A 34 34.92 -6.00 22.58
CA GLN A 34 35.69 -7.08 23.19
C GLN A 34 35.84 -6.86 24.71
N ASN A 35 35.31 -7.78 25.50
CA ASN A 35 35.47 -7.77 26.95
C ASN A 35 36.64 -8.69 27.33
N LEU A 36 37.69 -8.12 27.91
CA LEU A 36 38.88 -8.87 28.35
C LEU A 36 38.70 -9.30 29.81
N SER A 37 38.86 -10.59 30.07
CA SER A 37 38.94 -11.10 31.45
C SER A 37 40.33 -10.82 32.04
N PRO A 38 40.49 -10.86 33.38
CA PRO A 38 41.81 -10.76 34.00
C PRO A 38 42.82 -11.80 33.47
N ALA A 39 42.34 -12.98 33.06
CA ALA A 39 43.19 -14.02 32.45
C ALA A 39 43.62 -13.67 31.01
N ASP A 40 42.79 -12.95 30.26
CA ASP A 40 43.11 -12.49 28.89
C ASP A 40 44.17 -11.38 28.91
N LEU A 41 44.20 -10.55 29.96
CA LEU A 41 45.24 -9.54 30.15
C LEU A 41 46.63 -10.16 30.39
N ILE A 42 46.67 -11.38 30.93
CA ILE A 42 47.91 -12.10 31.25
C ILE A 42 48.35 -13.00 30.09
N ASN A 43 47.42 -13.74 29.48
CA ASN A 43 47.74 -14.77 28.49
C ASN A 43 47.44 -14.37 27.04
N GLY A 44 46.82 -13.20 26.83
CA GLY A 44 46.27 -12.78 25.55
C GLY A 44 44.90 -13.41 25.25
N PRO A 45 43.93 -12.64 24.73
CA PRO A 45 42.62 -13.16 24.34
C PRO A 45 42.69 -14.15 23.17
N SER A 46 42.18 -15.37 23.38
CA SER A 46 42.13 -16.42 22.36
C SER A 46 40.74 -16.53 21.71
N MET A 47 40.67 -16.38 20.39
CA MET A 47 39.40 -16.54 19.66
C MET A 47 39.07 -18.02 19.52
N LYS A 48 37.97 -18.45 20.14
CA LYS A 48 37.56 -19.86 20.06
C LYS A 48 37.09 -20.20 18.64
N PRO A 49 37.45 -21.37 18.07
CA PRO A 49 37.16 -21.68 16.66
C PRO A 49 35.67 -21.57 16.28
N TYR A 50 34.76 -21.97 17.18
CA TYR A 50 33.32 -21.90 16.90
C TYR A 50 32.80 -20.49 16.60
N VAL A 51 33.58 -19.44 16.95
CA VAL A 51 33.24 -18.05 16.65
C VAL A 51 32.99 -17.86 15.15
N LEU A 52 33.80 -18.51 14.32
CA LEU A 52 33.77 -18.42 12.86
C LEU A 52 32.91 -19.51 12.20
N SER A 53 32.31 -20.41 12.99
CA SER A 53 31.50 -21.51 12.46
C SER A 53 30.32 -21.12 11.55
N PRO A 54 29.74 -19.90 11.62
CA PRO A 54 28.70 -19.48 10.69
C PRO A 54 29.21 -18.96 9.33
N LEU A 55 30.50 -18.67 9.19
CA LEU A 55 31.03 -18.10 7.93
C LEU A 55 31.08 -19.12 6.77
N PRO A 56 31.46 -20.40 7.00
CA PRO A 56 31.55 -21.36 5.92
C PRO A 56 30.24 -21.63 5.20
N GLY A 57 30.27 -21.60 3.86
CA GLY A 57 29.11 -21.80 2.99
C GLY A 57 28.46 -20.51 2.50
N LEU A 58 28.94 -19.35 2.97
CA LEU A 58 28.54 -18.04 2.45
C LEU A 58 29.38 -17.67 1.21
N PRO A 59 28.85 -16.80 0.33
CA PRO A 59 29.62 -16.23 -0.78
C PRO A 59 30.87 -15.48 -0.29
N SER A 60 31.96 -15.57 -1.05
CA SER A 60 33.25 -14.95 -0.71
C SER A 60 33.12 -13.44 -0.41
N GLU A 61 32.39 -12.71 -1.26
CA GLU A 61 32.15 -11.27 -1.09
C GLU A 61 31.43 -10.92 0.22
N ALA A 62 30.48 -11.77 0.64
CA ALA A 62 29.75 -11.55 1.89
C ALA A 62 30.65 -11.78 3.12
N VAL A 63 31.53 -12.78 3.05
CA VAL A 63 32.55 -13.03 4.09
C VAL A 63 33.55 -11.88 4.13
N ASN A 64 34.03 -11.42 2.99
CA ASN A 64 34.95 -10.29 2.86
C ASN A 64 34.41 -9.02 3.53
N LYS A 65 33.17 -8.65 3.17
CA LYS A 65 32.49 -7.48 3.72
C LYS A 65 32.38 -7.56 5.24
N MET A 66 31.93 -8.70 5.75
CA MET A 66 31.76 -8.90 7.18
C MET A 66 33.10 -8.82 7.94
N LEU A 67 34.16 -9.45 7.42
CA LEU A 67 35.48 -9.40 8.06
C LEU A 67 36.08 -7.99 8.02
N THR A 68 35.92 -7.29 6.91
CA THR A 68 36.30 -5.87 6.75
C THR A 68 35.60 -4.99 7.78
N GLU A 69 34.28 -5.11 7.94
CA GLU A 69 33.52 -4.35 8.92
C GLU A 69 33.92 -4.67 10.38
N VAL A 70 34.30 -5.92 10.68
CA VAL A 70 34.87 -6.28 11.99
C VAL A 70 36.25 -5.65 12.20
N ARG A 71 37.12 -5.71 11.20
CA ARG A 71 38.47 -5.13 11.23
C ARG A 71 38.41 -3.62 11.46
N ASP A 72 37.53 -2.94 10.71
CA ASP A 72 37.38 -1.48 10.74
C ASP A 72 36.62 -1.01 12.00
N GLY A 73 36.12 -1.93 12.81
CA GLY A 73 35.39 -1.62 14.03
C GLY A 73 34.00 -1.02 13.77
N THR A 74 33.44 -1.17 12.58
CA THR A 74 32.05 -0.77 12.31
C THR A 74 31.09 -1.82 12.89
N MET A 75 31.47 -3.10 12.85
CA MET A 75 30.70 -4.24 13.36
C MET A 75 31.45 -5.00 14.48
N THR A 76 30.73 -5.52 15.46
CA THR A 76 31.26 -6.44 16.48
C THR A 76 31.31 -7.87 15.97
N VAL A 77 32.17 -8.71 16.55
CA VAL A 77 32.20 -10.16 16.25
C VAL A 77 30.85 -10.84 16.50
N ARG A 78 30.08 -10.39 17.51
CA ARG A 78 28.75 -10.94 17.80
C ARG A 78 27.72 -10.56 16.74
N GLU A 79 27.78 -9.34 16.21
CA GLU A 79 26.91 -8.89 15.12
C GLU A 79 27.24 -9.65 13.83
N MET A 80 28.52 -9.84 13.52
CA MET A 80 28.98 -10.67 12.41
C MET A 80 28.41 -12.09 12.49
N GLN A 81 28.44 -12.71 13.67
CA GLN A 81 27.86 -14.04 13.87
C GLN A 81 26.35 -14.09 13.65
N LYS A 82 25.63 -13.03 14.04
CA LYS A 82 24.18 -12.92 13.80
C LYS A 82 23.90 -12.77 12.31
N GLU A 83 24.61 -11.86 11.65
CA GLU A 83 24.48 -11.61 10.21
C GLU A 83 24.80 -12.85 9.39
N ALA A 84 25.92 -13.52 9.67
CA ALA A 84 26.29 -14.76 8.99
C ALA A 84 25.22 -15.86 9.17
N LYS A 85 24.60 -15.97 10.35
CA LYS A 85 23.48 -16.91 10.56
C LYS A 85 22.24 -16.53 9.75
N VAL A 86 21.93 -15.24 9.61
CA VAL A 86 20.84 -14.75 8.77
C VAL A 86 21.12 -15.08 7.31
N LEU A 87 22.32 -14.78 6.80
CA LEU A 87 22.70 -15.06 5.41
C LEU A 87 22.62 -16.56 5.07
N ASN A 88 23.04 -17.45 5.98
CA ASN A 88 22.89 -18.89 5.77
C ASN A 88 21.42 -19.34 5.67
N LYS A 89 20.56 -18.78 6.53
CA LYS A 89 19.12 -19.05 6.48
C LYS A 89 18.51 -18.49 5.19
N LEU A 90 18.90 -17.28 4.78
CA LEU A 90 18.48 -16.68 3.53
C LEU A 90 18.87 -17.55 2.34
N GLY A 91 20.11 -18.03 2.25
CA GLY A 91 20.52 -18.95 1.19
C GLY A 91 19.67 -20.24 1.13
N THR A 92 19.26 -20.76 2.30
CA THR A 92 18.35 -21.91 2.39
C THR A 92 16.95 -21.55 1.86
N ILE A 93 16.40 -20.40 2.28
CA ILE A 93 15.10 -19.90 1.84
C ILE A 93 15.10 -19.62 0.34
N GLN A 94 16.16 -19.01 -0.19
CA GLN A 94 16.35 -18.75 -1.61
C GLN A 94 16.30 -20.05 -2.41
N LYS A 95 17.02 -21.09 -1.96
CA LYS A 95 16.97 -22.41 -2.60
C LYS A 95 15.56 -23.00 -2.60
N MET A 96 14.87 -22.96 -1.45
CA MET A 96 13.47 -23.41 -1.37
C MET A 96 12.54 -22.63 -2.29
N PHE A 97 12.75 -21.31 -2.42
CA PHE A 97 12.00 -20.45 -3.33
C PHE A 97 12.22 -20.86 -4.80
N LEU A 98 13.48 -21.10 -5.18
CA LEU A 98 13.84 -21.58 -6.52
C LEU A 98 13.17 -22.93 -6.83
N ASP A 99 13.23 -23.87 -5.88
CA ASP A 99 12.63 -25.20 -6.00
C ASP A 99 11.11 -25.11 -6.18
N LEU A 100 10.43 -24.28 -5.37
CA LEU A 100 8.98 -24.08 -5.46
C LEU A 100 8.55 -23.43 -6.78
N MET A 101 9.38 -22.54 -7.33
CA MET A 101 9.09 -21.82 -8.56
C MET A 101 9.58 -22.50 -9.83
N ALA A 102 10.27 -23.64 -9.69
CA ALA A 102 10.97 -24.32 -10.76
C ALA A 102 11.92 -23.39 -11.55
N ILE A 103 12.65 -22.52 -10.84
CA ILE A 103 13.61 -21.56 -11.40
C ILE A 103 15.03 -22.06 -11.16
N LYS A 104 15.93 -21.82 -12.13
CA LYS A 104 17.30 -22.34 -12.06
C LYS A 104 18.28 -21.44 -11.31
N THR A 105 18.14 -20.12 -11.43
CA THR A 105 19.09 -19.17 -10.85
C THR A 105 18.39 -18.12 -9.99
N TRP A 106 19.10 -17.62 -8.99
CA TRP A 106 18.58 -16.55 -8.14
C TRP A 106 18.36 -15.25 -8.90
N ASP A 107 19.24 -14.92 -9.85
CA ASP A 107 19.09 -13.71 -10.70
C ASP A 107 17.82 -13.76 -11.56
N GLU A 108 17.47 -14.94 -12.07
CA GLU A 108 16.20 -15.15 -12.76
C GLU A 108 15.03 -14.91 -11.80
N ALA A 109 15.11 -15.42 -10.55
CA ALA A 109 14.07 -15.20 -9.55
C ALA A 109 13.92 -13.72 -9.19
N VAL A 110 15.01 -12.97 -9.03
CA VAL A 110 15.00 -11.52 -8.75
C VAL A 110 14.37 -10.76 -9.91
N THR A 111 14.76 -11.07 -11.14
CA THR A 111 14.16 -10.48 -12.34
C THR A 111 12.68 -10.83 -12.46
N ARG A 112 12.31 -12.07 -12.09
CA ARG A 112 10.95 -12.57 -12.24
C ARG A 112 10.02 -12.04 -11.15
N PHE A 113 10.52 -11.81 -9.93
CA PHE A 113 9.76 -11.41 -8.74
C PHE A 113 10.54 -10.39 -7.88
N PRO A 114 10.74 -9.14 -8.36
CA PRO A 114 11.61 -8.17 -7.69
C PRO A 114 11.14 -7.78 -6.29
N THR A 115 9.83 -7.73 -6.05
CA THR A 115 9.26 -7.38 -4.74
C THR A 115 9.31 -8.54 -3.74
N ALA A 116 9.21 -9.78 -4.22
CA ALA A 116 9.17 -10.98 -3.37
C ALA A 116 10.56 -11.53 -3.01
N THR A 117 11.59 -11.14 -3.75
CA THR A 117 12.98 -11.58 -3.57
C THR A 117 13.84 -10.60 -2.78
N THR A 118 13.23 -9.52 -2.26
CA THR A 118 13.93 -8.55 -1.42
C THR A 118 14.40 -9.18 -0.11
N ARG A 119 15.56 -8.74 0.38
CA ARG A 119 16.13 -9.21 1.64
C ARG A 119 15.15 -9.09 2.80
N GLN A 120 14.46 -7.95 2.93
CA GLN A 120 13.48 -7.68 4.00
C GLN A 120 12.36 -8.72 4.03
N VAL A 121 11.81 -9.08 2.87
CA VAL A 121 10.74 -10.07 2.76
C VAL A 121 11.25 -11.47 3.09
N LEU A 122 12.45 -11.82 2.63
CA LEU A 122 13.02 -13.15 2.88
C LEU A 122 13.44 -13.35 4.35
N GLU A 123 13.92 -12.30 5.00
CA GLU A 123 14.30 -12.32 6.42
C GLU A 123 13.12 -12.67 7.33
N HIS A 124 11.89 -12.29 6.97
CA HIS A 124 10.68 -12.72 7.68
C HIS A 124 10.61 -14.24 7.84
N PHE A 125 11.09 -15.00 6.84
CA PHE A 125 11.01 -16.46 6.89
C PHE A 125 12.13 -17.11 7.71
N CYS A 126 13.15 -16.36 8.12
CA CYS A 126 14.24 -16.86 8.95
C CYS A 126 13.80 -17.28 10.37
N GLN A 127 12.59 -16.88 10.79
CA GLN A 127 11.99 -17.27 12.06
C GLN A 127 11.43 -18.70 12.06
N PHE A 128 11.13 -19.26 10.89
CA PHE A 128 10.51 -20.59 10.77
C PHE A 128 11.55 -21.72 10.77
N ASN A 129 11.07 -22.95 10.95
CA ASN A 129 11.90 -24.15 10.86
C ASN A 129 12.18 -24.50 9.40
N LEU A 130 13.44 -24.42 8.98
CA LEU A 130 13.89 -24.63 7.60
C LEU A 130 14.36 -26.06 7.30
N ARG A 131 14.07 -27.05 8.17
CA ARG A 131 14.35 -28.47 7.86
C ARG A 131 13.52 -28.99 6.68
N SER A 132 12.35 -28.41 6.48
CA SER A 132 11.45 -28.63 5.34
C SER A 132 10.85 -27.29 4.93
N THR A 133 10.30 -27.22 3.72
CA THR A 133 9.74 -25.96 3.19
C THR A 133 8.53 -25.52 4.02
N PRO A 134 8.59 -24.36 4.72
CA PRO A 134 7.50 -23.89 5.57
C PRO A 134 6.20 -23.66 4.78
N SER A 135 5.04 -23.92 5.39
CA SER A 135 3.72 -23.67 4.80
C SER A 135 3.52 -22.21 4.39
N GLU A 136 4.05 -21.30 5.20
CA GLU A 136 3.98 -19.86 5.01
C GLU A 136 4.76 -19.45 3.77
N LEU A 137 5.97 -20.03 3.59
CA LEU A 137 6.78 -19.80 2.40
C LEU A 137 6.10 -20.37 1.16
N LYS A 138 5.53 -21.59 1.22
CA LYS A 138 4.77 -22.16 0.10
C LYS A 138 3.60 -21.26 -0.32
N ARG A 139 2.81 -20.78 0.64
CA ARG A 139 1.67 -19.89 0.40
C ARG A 139 2.14 -18.56 -0.20
N PHE A 140 3.21 -17.98 0.34
CA PHE A 140 3.80 -16.75 -0.16
C PHE A 140 4.28 -16.86 -1.61
N VAL A 141 5.01 -17.93 -1.92
CA VAL A 141 5.54 -18.20 -3.26
C VAL A 141 4.42 -18.41 -4.27
N HIS A 142 3.42 -19.23 -3.92
CA HIS A 142 2.24 -19.47 -4.76
C HIS A 142 1.44 -18.19 -5.05
N ASN A 143 1.30 -17.31 -4.05
CA ASN A 143 0.65 -16.01 -4.23
C ASN A 143 1.48 -15.07 -5.12
N SER A 144 2.81 -15.15 -5.04
CA SER A 144 3.72 -14.37 -5.88
C SER A 144 3.66 -14.82 -7.35
N GLU A 145 3.49 -16.11 -7.61
CA GLU A 145 3.27 -16.65 -8.95
C GLU A 145 1.93 -16.17 -9.56
N ARG A 146 0.86 -16.19 -8.76
CA ARG A 146 -0.48 -15.73 -9.18
C ARG A 146 -0.50 -14.25 -9.55
N LYS A 147 0.15 -13.40 -8.75
CA LYS A 147 0.31 -11.96 -9.08
C LYS A 147 0.98 -11.77 -10.44
N LYS A 148 1.96 -12.61 -10.81
CA LYS A 148 2.63 -12.52 -12.11
C LYS A 148 1.80 -13.09 -13.27
N ILE A 149 1.00 -14.14 -13.08
CA ILE A 149 0.08 -14.64 -14.13
C ILE A 149 -0.98 -13.58 -14.46
N CYS A 150 -1.44 -12.82 -13.48
CA CYS A 150 -2.31 -11.66 -13.70
C CYS A 150 -1.59 -10.53 -14.45
N CYS A 151 -0.31 -10.25 -14.16
CA CYS A 151 0.47 -9.24 -14.89
C CYS A 151 0.96 -9.68 -16.29
N ALA A 152 1.24 -10.97 -16.52
CA ALA A 152 1.83 -11.48 -17.76
C ALA A 152 0.81 -11.71 -18.89
N LYS A 153 -0.50 -11.79 -18.58
CA LYS A 153 -1.55 -11.81 -19.61
C LYS A 153 -1.69 -10.48 -20.37
N GLY A 154 -0.94 -9.45 -20.00
CA GLY A 154 -0.83 -8.18 -20.73
C GLY A 154 0.10 -8.19 -21.96
N VAL A 155 0.78 -9.30 -22.28
CA VAL A 155 1.64 -9.37 -23.48
C VAL A 155 1.35 -10.63 -24.31
N LEU A 156 0.29 -10.58 -25.13
CA LEU A 156 0.16 -11.44 -26.29
C LEU A 156 0.56 -10.64 -27.53
N LYS A 157 1.65 -11.08 -28.18
CA LYS A 157 2.02 -10.65 -29.53
C LYS A 157 0.80 -10.81 -30.44
N GLY A 158 0.39 -9.69 -31.05
CA GLY A 158 -0.74 -9.64 -31.96
C GLY A 158 -0.60 -10.64 -33.11
N ARG A 159 -1.64 -11.47 -33.27
CA ARG A 159 -2.07 -11.89 -34.60
C ARG A 159 -3.35 -11.12 -34.93
N LYS A 160 -3.37 -10.67 -36.17
CA LYS A 160 -4.23 -9.64 -36.75
C LYS A 160 -5.71 -9.82 -36.42
N GLY A 161 -6.35 -8.70 -36.06
CA GLY A 161 -7.76 -8.44 -36.30
C GLY A 161 -8.71 -8.76 -35.15
N GLN A 162 -8.85 -7.80 -34.23
CA GLN A 162 -10.10 -7.31 -33.60
C GLN A 162 -9.77 -6.76 -32.21
N SER A 163 -9.89 -5.44 -32.09
CA SER A 163 -9.77 -4.68 -30.85
C SER A 163 -11.06 -4.79 -30.04
N ALA A 164 -11.03 -5.57 -28.96
CA ALA A 164 -11.94 -5.46 -27.83
C ALA A 164 -11.08 -5.36 -26.56
N ILE A 165 -11.06 -4.17 -25.96
CA ILE A 165 -10.44 -3.89 -24.67
C ILE A 165 -11.37 -4.52 -23.63
N CYS A 166 -10.98 -5.68 -23.07
CA CYS A 166 -11.67 -6.27 -21.93
C CYS A 166 -11.01 -5.78 -20.64
N PHE A 167 -11.78 -5.05 -19.84
CA PHE A 167 -11.50 -4.77 -18.44
C PHE A 167 -11.43 -6.10 -17.65
N ASN A 168 -10.57 -6.17 -16.65
CA ASN A 168 -10.38 -7.36 -15.82
C ASN A 168 -11.64 -7.66 -14.98
N ASP A 169 -12.43 -8.66 -15.40
CA ASP A 169 -13.55 -9.17 -14.62
C ASP A 169 -13.04 -9.99 -13.42
N TRP A 170 -13.51 -9.67 -12.21
CA TRP A 170 -13.28 -10.48 -11.01
C TRP A 170 -13.88 -11.88 -11.21
N THR A 171 -13.12 -12.93 -10.86
CA THR A 171 -13.67 -14.29 -10.88
C THR A 171 -14.37 -14.61 -9.57
N TRP A 172 -15.27 -15.60 -9.56
CA TRP A 172 -15.95 -16.05 -8.34
C TRP A 172 -15.02 -16.53 -7.23
N THR A 173 -13.81 -16.97 -7.60
CA THR A 173 -12.79 -17.33 -6.61
C THR A 173 -12.25 -16.09 -5.89
N ASP A 174 -12.16 -14.95 -6.59
CA ASP A 174 -11.66 -13.69 -6.04
C ASP A 174 -12.67 -13.08 -5.07
N VAL A 175 -13.96 -13.14 -5.40
CA VAL A 175 -15.04 -12.68 -4.50
C VAL A 175 -15.06 -13.51 -3.21
N LYS A 176 -14.98 -14.84 -3.30
CA LYS A 176 -14.94 -15.73 -2.13
C LYS A 176 -13.69 -15.51 -1.27
N GLN A 177 -12.53 -15.35 -1.91
CA GLN A 177 -11.28 -15.08 -1.21
C GLN A 177 -11.31 -13.72 -0.51
N PHE A 178 -11.83 -12.69 -1.19
CA PHE A 178 -12.01 -11.37 -0.59
C PHE A 178 -12.95 -11.42 0.61
N ALA A 179 -14.12 -12.06 0.47
CA ALA A 179 -15.06 -12.22 1.58
C ALA A 179 -14.40 -12.93 2.77
N ASN A 180 -13.66 -14.03 2.54
CA ASN A 180 -12.94 -14.75 3.58
C ASN A 180 -11.79 -13.93 4.20
N ILE A 181 -11.07 -13.13 3.41
CA ILE A 181 -9.99 -12.27 3.91
C ILE A 181 -10.58 -11.16 4.78
N VAL A 182 -11.60 -10.47 4.31
CA VAL A 182 -12.26 -9.40 5.08
C VAL A 182 -12.89 -9.96 6.36
N THR A 183 -13.46 -11.16 6.33
CA THR A 183 -14.04 -11.78 7.53
C THR A 183 -13.00 -12.38 8.49
N SER A 184 -11.79 -12.72 8.00
CA SER A 184 -10.69 -13.29 8.78
C SER A 184 -9.61 -12.28 9.20
N MET A 185 -9.66 -11.05 8.69
CA MET A 185 -8.83 -9.94 9.16
C MET A 185 -9.20 -9.61 10.60
N ASN A 186 -8.48 -10.23 11.54
CA ASN A 186 -8.48 -9.86 12.94
C ASN A 186 -7.58 -8.63 13.11
N LEU A 187 -8.07 -7.47 12.68
CA LEU A 187 -7.59 -6.20 13.20
C LEU A 187 -7.91 -6.22 14.69
N ASN A 188 -6.99 -5.81 15.56
CA ASN A 188 -7.09 -5.94 17.03
C ASN A 188 -8.34 -5.27 17.68
N GLU A 189 -9.26 -4.73 16.88
CA GLU A 189 -10.62 -4.32 17.24
C GLU A 189 -11.59 -4.86 16.17
N SER A 190 -12.22 -6.01 16.46
CA SER A 190 -12.98 -6.82 15.52
C SER A 190 -14.01 -6.03 14.68
N MET A 191 -13.89 -6.09 13.34
CA MET A 191 -14.93 -5.63 12.41
C MET A 191 -16.10 -6.63 12.37
N ASP A 192 -16.79 -6.77 13.50
CA ASP A 192 -17.91 -7.70 13.64
C ASP A 192 -19.21 -7.17 13.03
N GLN A 193 -19.24 -5.87 12.72
CA GLN A 193 -20.41 -5.18 12.17
C GLN A 193 -20.04 -4.35 10.95
N PHE A 194 -20.46 -4.78 9.77
CA PHE A 194 -20.29 -4.01 8.55
C PHE A 194 -21.27 -4.41 7.45
N THR A 195 -21.41 -3.52 6.47
CA THR A 195 -22.16 -3.76 5.24
C THR A 195 -21.18 -3.93 4.08
N VAL A 196 -21.42 -4.92 3.23
CA VAL A 196 -20.71 -5.07 1.95
C VAL A 196 -21.66 -4.70 0.81
N ALA A 197 -21.14 -3.95 -0.16
CA ALA A 197 -21.82 -3.64 -1.41
C ALA A 197 -20.95 -4.09 -2.58
N ILE A 198 -21.45 -5.06 -3.36
CA ILE A 198 -20.74 -5.65 -4.49
C ILE A 198 -21.45 -5.20 -5.77
N MET A 199 -20.74 -4.44 -6.60
CA MET A 199 -21.23 -4.04 -7.92
C MET A 199 -20.79 -5.04 -8.98
N SER A 200 -21.73 -5.57 -9.75
CA SER A 200 -21.48 -6.59 -10.78
C SER A 200 -22.38 -6.40 -12.00
N PRO A 201 -22.06 -7.02 -13.15
CA PRO A 201 -23.01 -7.13 -14.25
C PRO A 201 -24.29 -7.84 -13.81
N VAL A 202 -25.44 -7.44 -14.37
CA VAL A 202 -26.75 -8.00 -13.99
C VAL A 202 -26.79 -9.53 -14.12
N LYS A 203 -26.20 -10.08 -15.19
CA LYS A 203 -26.12 -11.52 -15.44
C LYS A 203 -25.37 -12.30 -14.34
N GLU A 204 -24.60 -11.63 -13.50
CA GLU A 204 -23.74 -12.21 -12.48
C GLU A 204 -24.31 -12.09 -11.05
N MET A 205 -25.35 -11.27 -10.85
CA MET A 205 -25.92 -11.00 -9.51
C MET A 205 -26.33 -12.28 -8.76
N ALA A 206 -27.01 -13.21 -9.42
CA ALA A 206 -27.42 -14.49 -8.81
C ALA A 206 -26.23 -15.37 -8.38
N ALA A 207 -25.06 -15.19 -8.99
CA ALA A 207 -23.84 -15.87 -8.57
C ALA A 207 -23.16 -15.12 -7.41
N VAL A 208 -23.20 -13.79 -7.37
CA VAL A 208 -22.77 -12.98 -6.22
C VAL A 208 -23.57 -13.37 -4.97
N GLU A 209 -24.90 -13.40 -5.06
CA GLU A 209 -25.79 -13.74 -3.94
C GLU A 209 -25.47 -15.13 -3.37
N ARG A 210 -25.37 -16.14 -4.24
CA ARG A 210 -24.97 -17.50 -3.82
C ARG A 210 -23.61 -17.52 -3.16
N ALA A 211 -22.64 -16.78 -3.68
CA ALA A 211 -21.30 -16.71 -3.10
C ALA A 211 -21.33 -16.09 -1.69
N ILE A 212 -22.09 -15.02 -1.47
CA ILE A 212 -22.29 -14.41 -0.15
C ILE A 212 -22.92 -15.41 0.81
N LEU A 213 -24.02 -16.05 0.41
CA LEU A 213 -24.73 -17.06 1.22
C LEU A 213 -23.82 -18.24 1.61
N GLU A 214 -22.99 -18.72 0.69
CA GLU A 214 -22.06 -19.82 0.94
C GLU A 214 -20.99 -19.51 2.00
N THR A 215 -20.64 -18.23 2.21
CA THR A 215 -19.68 -17.85 3.27
C THR A 215 -20.26 -18.02 4.67
N ARG A 216 -21.58 -18.01 4.82
CA ARG A 216 -22.30 -18.08 6.11
C ARG A 216 -21.91 -16.99 7.11
N HIS A 217 -21.26 -15.93 6.64
CA HIS A 217 -20.82 -14.80 7.48
C HIS A 217 -21.74 -13.59 7.40
N PHE A 218 -22.68 -13.59 6.44
CA PHE A 218 -23.53 -12.45 6.13
C PHE A 218 -25.02 -12.82 6.23
N SER A 219 -25.85 -11.79 6.32
CA SER A 219 -27.29 -11.85 6.12
C SER A 219 -27.65 -12.35 4.73
N ASP A 220 -28.95 -12.64 4.53
CA ASP A 220 -29.48 -12.83 3.18
C ASP A 220 -29.17 -11.60 2.32
N PRO A 221 -28.58 -11.79 1.13
CA PRO A 221 -28.18 -10.69 0.29
C PRO A 221 -29.39 -10.03 -0.37
N ILE A 222 -29.33 -8.71 -0.50
CA ILE A 222 -30.35 -7.91 -1.18
C ILE A 222 -29.73 -7.33 -2.45
N SER A 223 -30.40 -7.56 -3.57
CA SER A 223 -29.95 -7.11 -4.88
C SER A 223 -30.82 -5.99 -5.41
N LEU A 224 -30.17 -4.96 -5.95
CA LEU A 224 -30.81 -3.83 -6.60
C LEU A 224 -30.14 -3.53 -7.94
N PHE A 225 -30.89 -2.86 -8.79
CA PHE A 225 -30.45 -2.44 -10.11
C PHE A 225 -30.09 -0.96 -10.10
N CYS A 226 -29.02 -0.59 -10.77
CA CYS A 226 -28.63 0.79 -11.02
C CYS A 226 -28.75 1.08 -12.50
N MET A 227 -29.67 1.94 -12.91
CA MET A 227 -29.71 2.48 -14.27
C MET A 227 -28.94 3.80 -14.34
N VAL A 228 -28.09 3.91 -15.35
CA VAL A 228 -27.33 5.12 -15.64
C VAL A 228 -27.94 5.82 -16.85
N ARG A 229 -28.45 7.03 -16.64
CA ARG A 229 -29.04 7.87 -17.68
C ARG A 229 -27.96 8.53 -18.53
N ASN A 230 -28.17 8.50 -19.84
CA ASN A 230 -27.39 9.23 -20.84
C ASN A 230 -28.26 10.37 -21.37
N GLN A 231 -27.97 11.63 -21.03
CA GLN A 231 -28.77 12.76 -21.54
C GLN A 231 -28.48 13.11 -23.01
N THR A 232 -27.63 12.36 -23.72
CA THR A 232 -27.40 12.54 -25.15
C THR A 232 -27.94 11.36 -25.94
N ALA A 233 -29.15 11.53 -26.48
CA ALA A 233 -29.58 10.78 -27.65
C ALA A 233 -28.65 11.16 -28.81
N THR A 234 -27.61 10.34 -29.04
CA THR A 234 -26.85 10.40 -30.28
C THR A 234 -26.87 9.01 -30.90
N ASP A 235 -27.36 9.01 -32.13
CA ASP A 235 -27.69 7.89 -33.00
C ASP A 235 -26.76 6.67 -32.91
N CYS A 236 -27.41 5.50 -32.96
CA CYS A 236 -26.86 4.24 -33.46
C CYS A 236 -25.57 3.72 -32.80
N LYS A 237 -25.55 3.59 -31.48
CA LYS A 237 -24.63 2.67 -30.80
C LYS A 237 -25.43 1.55 -30.11
N PRO A 238 -24.90 0.32 -30.04
CA PRO A 238 -25.55 -0.75 -29.29
C PRO A 238 -25.81 -0.25 -27.87
N LEU A 239 -26.97 -0.60 -27.30
CA LEU A 239 -27.30 -0.39 -25.89
C LEU A 239 -26.11 -0.93 -25.07
N LYS A 240 -25.18 -0.06 -24.68
CA LYS A 240 -24.23 -0.38 -23.61
C LYS A 240 -25.09 -0.69 -22.40
N ASP A 241 -24.70 -1.66 -21.59
CA ASP A 241 -25.42 -2.07 -20.39
C ASP A 241 -25.64 -0.85 -19.47
N CYS A 242 -26.76 -0.14 -19.68
CA CYS A 242 -27.14 1.04 -18.90
C CYS A 242 -27.57 0.61 -17.50
N VAL A 243 -27.75 -0.69 -17.26
CA VAL A 243 -28.18 -1.27 -16.00
C VAL A 243 -27.05 -2.11 -15.40
N LYS A 244 -26.64 -1.77 -14.18
CA LYS A 244 -25.65 -2.49 -13.37
C LYS A 244 -26.34 -3.12 -12.15
N GLY A 245 -25.78 -4.20 -11.64
CA GLY A 245 -26.23 -4.85 -10.41
C GLY A 245 -25.46 -4.35 -9.19
N VAL A 246 -26.14 -4.21 -8.06
CA VAL A 246 -25.52 -4.03 -6.74
C VAL A 246 -26.12 -5.06 -5.80
N THR A 247 -25.28 -5.90 -5.20
CA THR A 247 -25.68 -6.88 -4.19
C THR A 247 -25.13 -6.46 -2.84
N LEU A 248 -26.01 -6.34 -1.86
CA LEU A 248 -25.77 -5.86 -0.52
C LEU A 248 -25.88 -7.01 0.47
N ALA A 249 -25.04 -7.05 1.49
CA ALA A 249 -25.22 -7.95 2.63
C ALA A 249 -24.59 -7.37 3.89
N THR A 250 -25.09 -7.73 5.07
CA THR A 250 -24.54 -7.26 6.34
C THR A 250 -23.97 -8.40 7.17
N ARG A 251 -22.98 -8.07 7.99
CA ARG A 251 -22.52 -8.93 9.08
C ARG A 251 -22.84 -8.23 10.39
N GLY A 252 -23.49 -8.94 11.32
CA GLY A 252 -23.73 -8.45 12.69
C GLY A 252 -24.66 -7.24 12.82
N LEU A 253 -25.42 -6.87 11.77
CA LEU A 253 -26.32 -5.72 11.74
C LEU A 253 -27.71 -6.11 11.22
N ASP A 254 -28.75 -5.61 11.87
CA ASP A 254 -30.13 -5.67 11.38
C ASP A 254 -30.38 -4.56 10.34
N PHE A 255 -31.03 -4.93 9.24
CA PHE A 255 -31.05 -4.13 8.02
C PHE A 255 -32.24 -3.16 7.96
N ASN A 256 -31.97 -1.86 7.74
CA ASN A 256 -32.96 -0.90 7.25
C ASN A 256 -32.26 0.08 6.30
N ILE A 257 -32.36 -0.15 4.98
CA ILE A 257 -31.87 0.84 4.01
C ILE A 257 -32.84 2.00 3.94
N LEU A 258 -32.32 3.21 4.15
CA LEU A 258 -33.04 4.46 3.96
C LEU A 258 -32.59 5.09 2.63
N TRP A 259 -33.34 4.82 1.57
CA TRP A 259 -33.12 5.47 0.28
C TRP A 259 -33.61 6.93 0.32
N LYS A 260 -32.89 7.85 -0.33
CA LYS A 260 -33.40 9.20 -0.56
C LYS A 260 -34.67 9.16 -1.43
N GLY A 261 -35.61 10.06 -1.17
CA GLY A 261 -36.93 10.05 -1.82
C GLY A 261 -36.86 10.16 -3.34
N LYS A 262 -37.52 9.19 -4.02
CA LYS A 262 -37.70 8.93 -5.48
C LYS A 262 -37.21 7.54 -5.93
N HIS A 263 -36.40 6.84 -5.12
CA HIS A 263 -35.93 5.50 -5.46
C HIS A 263 -36.91 4.41 -4.96
N ASN A 264 -37.20 3.44 -5.83
CA ASN A 264 -37.88 2.20 -5.41
C ASN A 264 -36.86 1.29 -4.73
N GLN A 265 -37.29 0.47 -3.77
CA GLN A 265 -36.41 -0.34 -2.91
C GLN A 265 -35.38 -1.21 -3.66
N ASN A 266 -35.63 -1.53 -4.95
CA ASN A 266 -34.79 -2.41 -5.76
C ASN A 266 -34.16 -1.70 -6.98
N TYR A 267 -34.25 -0.37 -7.08
CA TYR A 267 -33.84 0.35 -8.29
C TYR A 267 -33.34 1.79 -8.01
N LEU A 268 -32.10 2.04 -8.43
CA LEU A 268 -31.44 3.34 -8.42
C LEU A 268 -31.34 3.89 -9.85
N GLU A 269 -31.59 5.17 -10.00
CA GLU A 269 -31.45 5.86 -11.28
C GLU A 269 -30.53 7.05 -11.08
N VAL A 270 -29.40 7.05 -11.80
CA VAL A 270 -28.34 8.05 -11.64
C VAL A 270 -27.95 8.60 -13.00
N ASP A 271 -27.45 9.83 -13.05
CA ASP A 271 -26.90 10.39 -14.28
C ASP A 271 -25.46 9.88 -14.49
N MET A 272 -25.02 9.75 -15.75
CA MET A 272 -23.61 9.49 -16.03
C MET A 272 -22.74 10.60 -15.43
N ASP A 273 -21.72 10.21 -14.68
CA ASP A 273 -20.67 11.13 -14.23
C ASP A 273 -19.84 11.60 -15.44
N PRO A 274 -19.47 12.89 -15.53
CA PRO A 274 -18.49 13.33 -16.51
C PRO A 274 -17.23 12.49 -16.40
N SER A 275 -16.86 11.83 -17.51
CA SER A 275 -15.61 11.09 -17.65
C SER A 275 -14.44 11.93 -17.11
N PHE A 276 -13.65 11.40 -16.18
CA PHE A 276 -12.42 12.09 -15.76
C PHE A 276 -11.43 12.11 -16.92
N ARG A 277 -10.81 13.27 -17.17
CA ARG A 277 -9.85 13.46 -18.26
C ARG A 277 -8.52 14.00 -17.75
N SER A 278 -7.43 13.36 -18.15
CA SER A 278 -6.09 13.94 -18.13
C SER A 278 -5.74 14.27 -19.58
N ASP A 279 -5.66 15.57 -19.91
CA ASP A 279 -5.29 16.06 -21.25
C ASP A 279 -6.35 15.81 -22.34
N GLY A 280 -7.63 15.86 -21.95
CA GLY A 280 -8.77 15.72 -22.88
C GLY A 280 -9.11 14.28 -23.24
N LEU A 281 -8.32 13.29 -22.82
CA LEU A 281 -8.60 11.86 -22.99
C LEU A 281 -9.29 11.28 -21.76
N VAL A 282 -10.27 10.39 -21.98
CA VAL A 282 -10.95 9.68 -20.89
C VAL A 282 -9.97 8.74 -20.22
N VAL A 283 -9.80 8.91 -18.91
CA VAL A 283 -8.87 8.10 -18.09
C VAL A 283 -9.37 6.68 -17.91
N ASP A 284 -10.66 6.53 -17.57
CA ASP A 284 -11.27 5.21 -17.40
C ASP A 284 -12.70 5.18 -17.96
N PRO A 285 -12.93 4.49 -19.10
CA PRO A 285 -14.26 4.22 -19.64
C PRO A 285 -15.21 3.46 -18.71
N ALA A 286 -14.69 2.71 -17.73
CA ALA A 286 -15.47 1.94 -16.76
C ALA A 286 -15.81 2.74 -15.48
N GLN A 287 -15.34 3.99 -15.37
CA GLN A 287 -15.65 4.88 -14.26
C GLN A 287 -17.16 4.91 -14.01
N LYS A 288 -17.54 4.59 -12.77
CA LYS A 288 -18.94 4.57 -12.37
C LYS A 288 -19.40 5.99 -12.01
N PRO A 289 -20.72 6.26 -12.12
CA PRO A 289 -21.29 7.52 -11.69
C PRO A 289 -20.99 7.89 -10.24
N LEU A 290 -20.70 9.17 -9.97
CA LEU A 290 -20.50 9.68 -8.62
C LEU A 290 -21.78 9.54 -7.78
N ASP A 291 -22.93 9.86 -8.35
CA ASP A 291 -24.21 9.81 -7.65
C ASP A 291 -24.60 8.40 -7.23
N LEU A 292 -24.18 7.37 -7.98
CA LEU A 292 -24.35 5.97 -7.55
C LEU A 292 -23.65 5.72 -6.22
N TYR A 293 -22.38 6.13 -6.10
CA TYR A 293 -21.65 5.94 -4.86
C TYR A 293 -22.19 6.82 -3.73
N LYS A 294 -22.66 8.05 -4.00
CA LYS A 294 -23.29 8.90 -2.97
C LYS A 294 -24.56 8.25 -2.41
N GLU A 295 -25.43 7.74 -3.27
CA GLU A 295 -26.64 7.03 -2.82
C GLU A 295 -26.28 5.82 -1.96
N LEU A 296 -25.33 4.99 -2.39
CA LEU A 296 -24.88 3.83 -1.61
C LEU A 296 -24.23 4.24 -0.27
N VAL A 297 -23.37 5.25 -0.26
CA VAL A 297 -22.72 5.72 0.98
C VAL A 297 -23.78 6.25 1.95
N VAL A 298 -24.70 7.09 1.49
CA VAL A 298 -25.73 7.67 2.37
C VAL A 298 -26.68 6.61 2.90
N ALA A 299 -27.08 5.67 2.04
CA ALA A 299 -28.06 4.65 2.40
C ALA A 299 -27.49 3.56 3.33
N LEU A 300 -26.17 3.29 3.26
CA LEU A 300 -25.52 2.19 3.99
C LEU A 300 -24.67 2.63 5.19
N THR A 301 -24.46 3.95 5.38
CA THR A 301 -23.59 4.47 6.44
C THR A 301 -24.16 5.73 7.07
N THR A 302 -23.68 6.09 8.27
CA THR A 302 -23.90 7.39 8.91
C THR A 302 -22.66 8.29 8.79
N PRO A 303 -22.79 9.63 8.93
CA PRO A 303 -21.63 10.53 8.93
C PRO A 303 -20.54 10.08 9.90
N LYS A 304 -19.27 10.29 9.53
CA LYS A 304 -18.05 9.87 10.26
C LYS A 304 -17.80 8.36 10.32
N GLN A 305 -18.68 7.50 9.81
CA GLN A 305 -18.35 6.08 9.64
C GLN A 305 -17.27 5.88 8.58
N TRP A 306 -16.59 4.73 8.66
CA TRP A 306 -15.56 4.33 7.71
C TRP A 306 -16.18 3.64 6.49
N VAL A 307 -15.76 4.08 5.31
CA VAL A 307 -16.02 3.44 4.01
C VAL A 307 -14.70 2.86 3.51
N ILE A 308 -14.72 1.61 3.06
CA ILE A 308 -13.57 0.98 2.41
C ILE A 308 -13.96 0.72 0.96
N ASP A 309 -13.32 1.41 0.02
CA ASP A 309 -13.46 1.16 -1.40
C ASP A 309 -12.33 0.25 -1.86
N ALA A 310 -12.59 -1.07 -1.89
CA ALA A 310 -11.58 -2.08 -2.16
C ALA A 310 -11.12 -2.15 -3.63
N CYS A 311 -11.82 -1.46 -4.53
CA CYS A 311 -11.56 -1.41 -5.97
C CYS A 311 -11.76 0.02 -6.47
N SER A 312 -10.98 0.94 -5.88
CA SER A 312 -11.27 2.36 -5.95
C SER A 312 -11.08 2.99 -7.32
N GLY A 313 -10.31 2.37 -8.24
CA GLY A 313 -10.12 2.85 -9.60
C GLY A 313 -9.66 4.31 -9.63
N THR A 314 -10.36 5.15 -10.40
CA THR A 314 -10.12 6.60 -10.45
C THR A 314 -10.64 7.39 -9.24
N GLY A 315 -11.09 6.70 -8.18
CA GLY A 315 -11.41 7.29 -6.88
C GLY A 315 -12.86 7.75 -6.70
N THR A 316 -13.79 7.42 -7.58
CA THR A 316 -15.20 7.88 -7.48
C THR A 316 -15.83 7.57 -6.12
N GLY A 317 -15.66 6.35 -5.60
CA GLY A 317 -16.23 5.96 -4.31
C GLY A 317 -15.59 6.70 -3.13
N CYS A 318 -14.29 6.99 -3.22
CA CYS A 318 -13.58 7.79 -2.23
C CYS A 318 -14.09 9.23 -2.20
N ILE A 319 -14.27 9.85 -3.37
CA ILE A 319 -14.80 11.21 -3.50
C ILE A 319 -16.22 11.27 -2.95
N ALA A 320 -17.08 10.30 -3.29
CA ALA A 320 -18.44 10.22 -2.76
C ALA A 320 -18.44 10.14 -1.23
N ALA A 321 -17.66 9.24 -0.63
CA ALA A 321 -17.56 9.07 0.81
C ALA A 321 -17.11 10.36 1.52
N LEU A 322 -16.06 11.01 1.01
CA LEU A 322 -15.56 12.28 1.55
C LEU A 322 -16.60 13.40 1.42
N SER A 323 -17.24 13.53 0.25
CA SER A 323 -18.25 14.58 0.01
C SER A 323 -19.48 14.46 0.90
N GLU A 324 -19.81 13.24 1.34
CA GLU A 324 -20.90 12.96 2.27
C GLU A 324 -20.43 12.93 3.73
N GLY A 325 -19.18 13.32 4.04
CA GLY A 325 -18.67 13.42 5.41
C GLY A 325 -18.37 12.08 6.10
N ARG A 326 -17.93 11.06 5.35
CA ARG A 326 -17.43 9.78 5.88
C ARG A 326 -15.90 9.74 5.87
N ASN A 327 -15.33 8.90 6.73
CA ASN A 327 -13.93 8.52 6.65
C ASN A 327 -13.77 7.50 5.53
N VAL A 328 -12.66 7.51 4.78
CA VAL A 328 -12.49 6.57 3.66
C VAL A 328 -11.09 6.00 3.53
N VAL A 329 -11.01 4.74 3.11
CA VAL A 329 -9.80 4.06 2.62
C VAL A 329 -10.07 3.55 1.21
N GLY A 330 -9.32 4.05 0.23
CA GLY A 330 -9.33 3.54 -1.14
C GLY A 330 -8.18 2.57 -1.37
N LEU A 331 -8.48 1.36 -1.84
CA LEU A 331 -7.50 0.38 -2.28
C LEU A 331 -7.53 0.29 -3.80
N GLU A 332 -6.36 0.35 -4.42
CA GLU A 332 -6.20 0.16 -5.86
C GLU A 332 -4.86 -0.53 -6.11
N ILE A 333 -4.88 -1.53 -6.98
CA ILE A 333 -3.72 -2.33 -7.35
C ILE A 333 -3.00 -1.74 -8.57
N ASP A 334 -3.72 -1.02 -9.42
CA ASP A 334 -3.19 -0.33 -10.57
C ASP A 334 -2.60 1.02 -10.17
N GLU A 335 -1.27 1.15 -10.28
CA GLU A 335 -0.54 2.36 -9.87
C GLU A 335 -0.96 3.60 -10.67
N GLU A 336 -1.36 3.44 -11.93
CA GLU A 336 -1.83 4.53 -12.77
C GLU A 336 -3.20 5.01 -12.31
N MET A 337 -4.14 4.09 -12.06
CA MET A 337 -5.45 4.42 -11.49
C MET A 337 -5.31 5.05 -10.10
N LEU A 338 -4.42 4.54 -9.25
CA LEU A 338 -4.12 5.12 -7.95
C LEU A 338 -3.59 6.56 -8.07
N ARG A 339 -2.72 6.84 -9.05
CA ARG A 339 -2.24 8.19 -9.34
C ARG A 339 -3.39 9.11 -9.78
N HIS A 340 -4.27 8.63 -10.65
CA HIS A 340 -5.45 9.39 -11.09
C HIS A 340 -6.44 9.65 -9.95
N SER A 341 -6.69 8.66 -9.10
CA SER A 341 -7.51 8.79 -7.89
C SER A 341 -6.98 9.89 -6.98
N LYS A 342 -5.67 9.89 -6.68
CA LYS A 342 -5.03 10.96 -5.89
C LYS A 342 -5.22 12.34 -6.52
N LEU A 343 -5.06 12.46 -7.83
CA LEU A 343 -5.25 13.73 -8.55
C LEU A 343 -6.70 14.20 -8.53
N ARG A 344 -7.66 13.28 -8.63
CA ARG A 344 -9.08 13.60 -8.64
C ARG A 344 -9.55 14.02 -7.25
N ILE A 345 -9.17 13.26 -6.23
CA ILE A 345 -9.42 13.57 -4.82
C ILE A 345 -8.80 14.92 -4.44
N SER A 346 -7.56 15.24 -4.84
CA SER A 346 -6.94 16.53 -4.50
C SER A 346 -7.61 17.73 -5.17
N LYS A 347 -8.21 17.55 -6.35
CA LYS A 347 -9.00 18.59 -7.03
C LYS A 347 -10.34 18.84 -6.34
N ASP A 348 -11.01 17.77 -5.91
CA ASP A 348 -12.33 17.84 -5.27
C ASP A 348 -12.22 18.26 -3.79
N LEU A 349 -11.08 17.99 -3.14
CA LEU A 349 -10.75 18.40 -1.77
C LEU A 349 -10.05 19.77 -1.69
N LYS A 350 -10.16 20.65 -2.70
CA LYS A 350 -9.74 22.04 -2.48
C LYS A 350 -10.39 22.52 -1.18
N PRO A 351 -9.60 22.99 -0.19
CA PRO A 351 -10.18 23.53 1.02
C PRO A 351 -11.18 24.59 0.59
N ALA A 352 -12.30 24.68 1.30
CA ALA A 352 -13.05 25.93 1.34
C ALA A 352 -12.02 26.98 1.78
N GLU A 353 -11.45 27.70 0.80
CA GLU A 353 -10.77 28.95 1.09
C GLU A 353 -11.79 29.75 1.87
N GLU A 354 -11.35 30.17 3.05
CA GLU A 354 -12.09 30.98 3.97
C GLU A 354 -12.81 32.09 3.20
N GLU A 355 -14.14 32.02 3.12
CA GLU A 355 -14.96 33.24 3.20
C GLU A 355 -14.81 33.80 4.62
N LEU A 356 -13.58 34.12 5.03
CA LEU A 356 -13.38 35.28 5.87
C LEU A 356 -13.45 36.44 4.91
N GLN A 357 -14.65 37.02 4.81
CA GLN A 357 -14.76 38.45 4.56
C GLN A 357 -13.85 39.16 5.57
N GLY A 358 -12.62 39.48 5.13
CA GLY A 358 -11.86 40.58 5.71
C GLY A 358 -12.74 41.83 5.62
N PRO A 359 -12.71 42.71 6.63
CA PRO A 359 -13.68 43.78 6.74
C PRO A 359 -13.68 44.63 5.48
N GLU A 360 -14.87 44.89 4.94
CA GLU A 360 -15.08 45.93 3.94
C GLU A 360 -14.57 47.26 4.51
N GLU A 361 -13.43 47.73 4.01
CA GLU A 361 -13.15 49.17 3.99
C GLU A 361 -14.02 49.78 2.88
N ILE A 362 -15.20 50.27 3.26
CA ILE A 362 -15.95 51.24 2.47
C ILE A 362 -16.36 52.40 3.39
N GLU A 363 -15.61 53.49 3.21
CA GLU A 363 -15.96 54.91 3.31
C GLU A 363 -17.01 55.35 4.34
N VAL A 364 -16.53 55.92 5.44
CA VAL A 364 -17.34 56.79 6.30
C VAL A 364 -17.26 58.22 5.75
N GLU A 365 -18.18 58.56 4.84
CA GLU A 365 -18.50 59.97 4.58
C GLU A 365 -19.41 60.50 5.70
N GLY A 366 -18.89 61.46 6.46
CA GLY A 366 -19.65 62.58 7.01
C GLY A 366 -20.44 62.36 8.31
N MET A 367 -19.83 62.72 9.44
CA MET A 367 -20.54 63.52 10.46
C MET A 367 -19.55 64.26 11.38
N GLN A 368 -19.45 65.56 11.12
CA GLN A 368 -18.99 66.72 11.91
C GLN A 368 -18.37 66.55 13.32
N ALA A 369 -17.24 67.28 13.45
CA ALA A 369 -16.88 68.24 14.51
C ALA A 369 -16.90 67.78 15.97
N PHE A 370 -15.72 67.76 16.60
CA PHE A 370 -15.46 68.54 17.82
C PHE A 370 -13.98 68.48 18.25
N ASN A 371 -13.41 69.67 18.41
CA ASN A 371 -12.31 70.09 19.30
C ASN A 371 -10.92 69.44 19.24
N ASP A 372 -10.01 70.21 18.63
CA ASP A 372 -8.89 70.88 19.31
C ASP A 372 -8.44 70.29 20.65
N SER A 373 -7.17 69.86 20.69
CA SER A 373 -6.11 70.44 21.54
C SER A 373 -4.98 69.44 21.70
N ARG A 374 -3.83 69.69 21.07
CA ARG A 374 -2.52 69.71 21.75
C ARG A 374 -1.35 69.84 20.78
N GLU A 375 -0.48 70.79 21.15
CA GLU A 375 0.98 70.74 21.06
C GLU A 375 1.53 70.74 19.63
N GLY A 376 2.16 71.81 19.16
CA GLY A 376 3.24 72.51 19.83
C GLY A 376 4.54 72.17 19.10
N SER A 377 4.95 73.04 18.19
CA SER A 377 6.32 73.05 17.69
C SER A 377 6.77 74.50 17.56
N ILE A 378 7.64 74.84 18.49
CA ILE A 378 8.52 75.99 18.52
C ILE A 378 9.47 75.87 17.31
N ASP A 379 9.58 76.93 16.51
CA ASP A 379 10.87 77.40 16.00
C ASP A 379 10.76 78.89 15.61
N ASP A 380 11.25 79.71 16.53
CA ASP A 380 12.07 80.92 16.41
C ASP A 380 12.03 81.80 15.14
N THR A 381 11.67 83.07 15.40
CA THR A 381 12.34 84.35 15.01
C THR A 381 12.73 84.54 13.53
N ASP A 382 12.49 85.66 12.85
CA ASP A 382 12.48 87.06 13.27
C ASP A 382 12.00 87.91 12.08
N GLU A 383 11.87 89.22 12.32
CA GLU A 383 11.77 90.34 11.36
C GLU A 383 10.39 91.01 11.15
N ASN A 384 10.19 92.00 12.04
CA ASN A 384 9.63 93.34 11.81
C ASN A 384 9.37 93.78 10.35
N ILE A 385 8.26 94.50 10.16
CA ILE A 385 8.10 95.84 9.51
C ILE A 385 6.57 96.12 9.56
N ALA A 386 6.09 96.94 10.51
CA ALA A 386 5.86 98.39 10.41
C ALA A 386 4.42 98.76 9.96
N ASP A 387 3.92 99.79 10.64
CA ASP A 387 2.70 100.61 10.45
C ASP A 387 1.33 100.09 10.90
#